data_AF-A0A7D7LQT0-F1
#
_entry.id   AF-A0A7D7LQT0-F1
#
_cell.length_a   1.000
_cell.length_b   1.000
_cell.length_c   1.000
_cell.angle_alpha   90.00
_cell.angle_beta   90.00
_cell.angle_gamma   90.00
#
_symmetry.space_group_name_H-M   'P 1'
#
loop_
_entity.id
_entity.type
_entity.pdbx_description
1 polymer ?
#
loop_
_entity_poly.entity_id
_entity_poly.type
_entity_poly.pdbx_seq_one_letter_code
_entity_poly.pdbx_strand_id
1 'polypeptide(L)'
;MKIYTESTATPAGLITLSLRWVIGWTYFSAFWRRLILDNKLIPDEAGYIGEKFNHFLPNALGIKPIIEYLVSHPDALQTSMVVFTMIEAIVGLLLILGLFTRLMSIGVFFLALGILLGSGWLGTTCLDEWQIGVLGIASGFVLFLSGSDHYSLDRILINRSVSFTNRKWFAFLGSGRLPVKNTAPKVLAMSLIIFGLTLFTNQYFHGGVFGTLHNKSVRPKVEISNIQQHGDQLSFQLFRTEGADVYGSFLIAIQIVDGNGHTVKDMDQNQLAEFPAENIRNYYVAKIKPGKHSLILPLGAKADLSISLSGLPIGDDYMLKLVDISGIEWSVPIK
;
A
#
# COMPACT_ATOMS: atom_id res chain seq x y z
N MET A 1 -47.12 -0.63 15.74
CA MET A 1 -45.95 -1.42 15.30
C MET A 1 -45.61 -1.02 13.87
N LYS A 2 -44.52 -0.29 13.60
CA LYS A 2 -44.14 0.04 12.21
C LYS A 2 -43.55 -1.22 11.59
N ILE A 3 -44.35 -1.88 10.76
CA ILE A 3 -43.95 -3.03 9.95
C ILE A 3 -42.96 -2.50 8.91
N TYR A 4 -41.67 -2.82 9.06
CA TYR A 4 -40.62 -2.46 8.11
C TYR A 4 -40.55 -3.43 6.91
N THR A 5 -41.60 -4.25 6.75
CA THR A 5 -41.63 -5.47 5.93
C THR A 5 -42.73 -5.47 4.87
N GLU A 6 -43.10 -4.31 4.32
CA GLU A 6 -43.80 -4.30 3.03
C GLU A 6 -42.80 -4.23 1.88
N SER A 7 -42.62 -5.40 1.26
CA SER A 7 -41.80 -5.68 0.09
C SER A 7 -42.34 -4.94 -1.14
N THR A 8 -41.85 -3.74 -1.38
CA THR A 8 -41.38 -3.41 -2.72
C THR A 8 -39.88 -3.64 -2.70
N ALA A 9 -39.47 -4.90 -2.87
CA ALA A 9 -38.07 -5.26 -3.05
C ALA A 9 -37.54 -4.46 -4.24
N THR A 10 -36.81 -3.38 -3.97
CA THR A 10 -36.10 -2.66 -5.02
C THR A 10 -35.13 -3.67 -5.62
N PRO A 11 -35.15 -3.91 -6.95
CA PRO A 11 -34.30 -4.91 -7.58
C PRO A 11 -32.79 -4.57 -7.47
N ALA A 12 -32.44 -3.43 -6.89
CA ALA A 12 -31.07 -2.98 -6.66
C ALA A 12 -30.17 -4.04 -6.00
N GLY A 13 -30.65 -4.78 -5.00
CA GLY A 13 -29.87 -5.83 -4.35
C GLY A 13 -29.58 -7.02 -5.28
N LEU A 14 -30.51 -7.36 -6.19
CA LEU A 14 -30.32 -8.37 -7.22
C LEU A 14 -29.43 -7.85 -8.37
N ILE A 15 -29.62 -6.59 -8.78
CA ILE A 15 -28.80 -5.93 -9.82
C ILE A 15 -27.33 -5.87 -9.40
N THR A 16 -27.06 -5.65 -8.11
CA THR A 16 -25.69 -5.55 -7.58
C THR A 16 -25.09 -6.90 -7.15
N LEU A 17 -25.77 -8.02 -7.43
CA LEU A 17 -25.31 -9.35 -7.03
C LEU A 17 -23.93 -9.71 -7.59
N SER A 18 -23.69 -9.42 -8.87
CA SER A 18 -22.39 -9.66 -9.52
C SER A 18 -21.28 -8.86 -8.85
N LEU A 19 -21.54 -7.57 -8.58
CA LEU A 19 -20.62 -6.69 -7.88
C LEU A 19 -20.27 -7.23 -6.49
N ARG A 20 -21.29 -7.67 -5.75
CA ARG A 20 -21.13 -8.24 -4.41
C ARG A 20 -20.24 -9.49 -4.41
N TRP A 21 -20.47 -10.43 -5.33
CA TRP A 21 -19.69 -11.66 -5.42
C TRP A 21 -18.26 -11.42 -5.86
N VAL A 22 -18.05 -10.59 -6.89
CA VAL A 22 -16.71 -10.29 -7.39
C VAL A 22 -15.89 -9.59 -6.32
N ILE A 23 -16.43 -8.56 -5.67
CA ILE A 23 -15.73 -7.83 -4.60
C ILE A 23 -15.51 -8.71 -3.38
N GLY A 24 -16.51 -9.50 -3.01
CA GLY A 24 -16.37 -10.45 -1.91
C GLY A 24 -15.20 -11.42 -2.17
N TRP A 25 -15.08 -11.91 -3.41
CA TRP A 25 -13.95 -12.74 -3.82
C TRP A 25 -12.62 -11.99 -3.83
N THR A 26 -12.55 -10.74 -4.30
CA THR A 26 -11.28 -10.01 -4.33
C THR A 26 -10.66 -9.88 -2.94
N TYR A 27 -11.47 -9.61 -1.90
CA TYR A 27 -10.98 -9.58 -0.52
C TYR A 27 -10.74 -10.97 0.06
N PHE A 28 -11.68 -11.91 -0.11
CA PHE A 28 -11.51 -13.27 0.43
C PHE A 28 -10.30 -13.99 -0.19
N SER A 29 -10.03 -13.76 -1.48
CA SER A 29 -8.89 -14.34 -2.18
C SER A 29 -7.53 -13.86 -1.63
N ALA A 30 -7.47 -12.69 -0.97
CA ALA A 30 -6.26 -12.24 -0.30
C ALA A 30 -5.89 -13.19 0.85
N PHE A 31 -6.85 -13.53 1.71
CA PHE A 31 -6.70 -14.57 2.73
C PHE A 31 -6.34 -15.93 2.11
N TRP A 32 -7.11 -16.37 1.11
CA TRP A 32 -6.90 -17.68 0.48
C TRP A 32 -5.47 -17.82 -0.08
N ARG A 33 -4.98 -16.79 -0.78
CA ARG A 33 -3.63 -16.80 -1.34
C ARG A 33 -2.53 -16.76 -0.28
N ARG A 34 -2.72 -16.03 0.83
CA ARG A 34 -1.68 -15.78 1.84
C ARG A 34 -1.58 -16.86 2.92
N LEU A 35 -2.61 -17.67 3.09
CA LEU A 35 -2.65 -18.70 4.14
C LEU A 35 -2.80 -20.12 3.60
N ILE A 36 -3.45 -20.31 2.44
CA ILE A 36 -3.76 -21.65 1.93
C ILE A 36 -2.87 -22.01 0.76
N LEU A 37 -2.64 -21.08 -0.18
CA LEU A 37 -1.83 -21.37 -1.36
C LEU A 37 -0.33 -21.14 -1.15
N ASP A 38 0.03 -20.08 -0.43
CA ASP A 38 1.41 -19.66 -0.25
C ASP A 38 1.50 -18.89 1.07
N ASN A 39 2.27 -19.39 2.04
CA ASN A 39 2.30 -18.82 3.38
C ASN A 39 3.09 -17.51 3.39
N LYS A 40 2.38 -16.36 3.40
CA LYS A 40 3.00 -15.02 3.29
C LYS A 40 2.95 -14.21 4.56
N LEU A 41 2.55 -14.82 5.68
CA LEU A 41 2.40 -14.15 6.97
C LEU A 41 3.56 -14.42 7.93
N ILE A 42 4.51 -15.28 7.55
CA ILE A 42 5.71 -15.58 8.33
C ILE A 42 6.84 -14.62 7.92
N PRO A 43 7.40 -13.81 8.86
CA PRO A 43 8.41 -12.81 8.56
C PRO A 43 9.68 -13.34 7.89
N ASP A 44 10.09 -14.57 8.22
CA ASP A 44 11.34 -15.16 7.75
C ASP A 44 11.19 -15.91 6.41
N GLU A 45 9.96 -16.01 5.88
CA GLU A 45 9.70 -16.69 4.62
C GLU A 45 9.78 -15.74 3.42
N ALA A 46 10.27 -16.27 2.30
CA ALA A 46 10.38 -15.50 1.06
C ALA A 46 9.00 -15.02 0.61
N GLY A 47 8.87 -13.71 0.40
CA GLY A 47 7.59 -13.11 -0.01
C GLY A 47 6.66 -12.75 1.16
N TYR A 48 7.20 -12.64 2.38
CA TYR A 48 6.51 -12.06 3.52
C TYR A 48 5.83 -10.73 3.15
N ILE A 49 4.53 -10.62 3.46
CA ILE A 49 3.74 -9.47 3.06
C ILE A 49 4.16 -8.17 3.76
N GLY A 50 4.78 -8.25 4.94
CA GLY A 50 5.26 -7.06 5.63
C GLY A 50 6.35 -6.32 4.84
N GLU A 51 7.18 -7.03 4.07
CA GLU A 51 8.13 -6.39 3.15
C GLU A 51 7.41 -5.62 2.05
N LYS A 52 6.31 -6.17 1.51
CA LYS A 52 5.48 -5.46 0.52
C LYS A 52 4.78 -4.25 1.12
N PHE A 53 4.36 -4.33 2.38
CA PHE A 53 3.75 -3.20 3.08
C PHE A 53 4.73 -2.01 3.21
N ASN A 54 6.03 -2.30 3.29
CA ASN A 54 7.07 -1.28 3.28
C ASN A 54 7.09 -0.43 2.01
N HIS A 55 6.69 -1.01 0.88
CA HIS A 55 6.60 -0.30 -0.40
C HIS A 55 5.58 0.84 -0.38
N PHE A 56 4.62 0.83 0.56
CA PHE A 56 3.59 1.87 0.63
C PHE A 56 4.13 3.18 1.24
N LEU A 57 5.17 3.10 2.08
CA LEU A 57 5.66 4.21 2.89
C LEU A 57 6.04 5.47 2.10
N PRO A 58 6.84 5.40 1.01
CA PRO A 58 7.45 6.60 0.43
C PRO A 58 6.48 7.69 -0.02
N ASN A 59 5.38 7.33 -0.66
CA ASN A 59 4.42 8.29 -1.23
C ASN A 59 2.98 8.11 -0.72
N ALA A 60 2.79 7.40 0.41
CA ALA A 60 1.47 7.30 1.03
C ALA A 60 0.87 8.68 1.36
N LEU A 61 -0.45 8.80 1.23
CA LEU A 61 -1.22 10.01 1.49
C LEU A 61 -1.86 9.94 2.87
N GLY A 62 -1.45 10.83 3.78
CA GLY A 62 -2.08 11.01 5.10
C GLY A 62 -1.82 9.92 6.14
N ILE A 63 -1.39 8.72 5.73
CA ILE A 63 -1.15 7.57 6.63
C ILE A 63 0.32 7.16 6.80
N LYS A 64 1.26 7.96 6.29
CA LYS A 64 2.71 7.71 6.40
C LYS A 64 3.18 7.38 7.82
N PRO A 65 2.82 8.14 8.88
CA PRO A 65 3.35 7.88 10.22
C PRO A 65 2.94 6.51 10.77
N ILE A 66 1.73 6.05 10.42
CA ILE A 66 1.22 4.73 10.84
C ILE A 66 2.02 3.64 10.11
N ILE A 67 2.23 3.79 8.80
CA ILE A 67 3.02 2.83 8.02
C ILE A 67 4.46 2.79 8.55
N GLU A 68 5.09 3.94 8.78
CA GLU A 68 6.45 4.06 9.29
C GLU A 68 6.61 3.37 10.66
N TYR A 69 5.65 3.59 11.56
CA TYR A 69 5.62 2.91 12.85
C TYR A 69 5.56 1.38 12.68
N LEU A 70 4.68 0.88 11.82
CA LEU A 70 4.56 -0.56 11.60
C LEU A 70 5.85 -1.15 11.00
N VAL A 71 6.40 -0.56 9.94
CA VAL A 71 7.57 -1.12 9.25
C VAL A 71 8.87 -1.04 10.06
N SER A 72 8.92 -0.16 11.07
CA SER A 72 9.99 -0.08 12.06
C SER A 72 9.81 -1.02 13.26
N HIS A 73 8.63 -1.61 13.44
CA HIS A 73 8.30 -2.53 14.55
C HIS A 73 7.79 -3.88 14.00
N PRO A 74 8.68 -4.85 13.69
CA PRO A 74 8.33 -6.10 13.02
C PRO A 74 7.19 -6.90 13.68
N ASP A 75 7.17 -6.98 15.01
CA ASP A 75 6.13 -7.72 15.76
C ASP A 75 4.74 -7.07 15.59
N ALA A 76 4.69 -5.74 15.63
CA ALA A 76 3.46 -4.98 15.43
C ALA A 76 2.98 -5.07 13.97
N LEU A 77 3.92 -5.06 13.01
CA LEU A 77 3.63 -5.25 11.60
C LEU A 77 3.03 -6.63 11.34
N GLN A 78 3.66 -7.70 11.84
CA GLN A 78 3.17 -9.06 11.65
C GLN A 78 1.77 -9.22 12.20
N THR A 79 1.55 -8.76 13.43
CA THR A 79 0.22 -8.78 14.06
C THR A 79 -0.80 -8.04 13.21
N SER A 80 -0.44 -6.85 12.70
CA SER A 80 -1.30 -6.06 11.83
C SER A 80 -1.61 -6.76 10.51
N MET A 81 -0.62 -7.40 9.87
CA MET A 81 -0.80 -8.14 8.61
C MET A 81 -1.73 -9.35 8.77
N VAL A 82 -1.63 -10.06 9.90
CA VAL A 82 -2.56 -11.15 10.24
C VAL A 82 -3.96 -10.59 10.46
N VAL A 83 -4.12 -9.54 11.27
CA VAL A 83 -5.42 -8.91 11.56
C VAL A 83 -6.09 -8.41 10.28
N PHE A 84 -5.37 -7.68 9.41
CA PHE A 84 -5.91 -7.22 8.13
C PHE A 84 -6.33 -8.39 7.24
N THR A 85 -5.51 -9.44 7.15
CA THR A 85 -5.84 -10.62 6.34
C THR A 85 -7.11 -11.33 6.86
N MET A 86 -7.30 -11.39 8.18
CA MET A 86 -8.53 -11.93 8.79
C MET A 86 -9.75 -11.05 8.54
N ILE A 87 -9.60 -9.72 8.61
CA ILE A 87 -10.67 -8.78 8.27
C ILE A 87 -11.07 -8.95 6.80
N GLU A 88 -10.11 -9.02 5.88
CA GLU A 88 -10.36 -9.26 4.45
C GLU A 88 -11.10 -10.59 4.22
N ALA A 89 -10.72 -11.64 4.94
CA ALA A 89 -11.39 -12.95 4.88
C ALA A 89 -12.86 -12.85 5.32
N ILE A 90 -13.11 -12.25 6.48
CA ILE A 90 -14.45 -12.15 7.06
C ILE A 90 -15.32 -11.26 6.17
N VAL A 91 -14.83 -10.06 5.82
CA VAL A 91 -15.56 -9.12 4.96
C VAL A 91 -15.87 -9.76 3.62
N GLY A 92 -14.87 -10.36 2.97
CA GLY A 92 -15.03 -11.00 1.67
C GLY A 92 -16.03 -12.15 1.70
N LEU A 93 -15.87 -13.09 2.63
CA LEU A 93 -16.74 -14.27 2.72
C LEU A 93 -18.19 -13.89 3.06
N LEU A 94 -18.40 -13.03 4.07
CA LEU A 94 -19.74 -12.62 4.47
C LEU A 94 -20.42 -11.80 3.38
N LEU A 95 -19.67 -11.02 2.59
CA LEU A 95 -20.19 -10.32 1.44
C LEU A 95 -20.64 -11.29 0.33
N ILE A 96 -19.85 -12.33 0.02
CA ILE A 96 -20.23 -13.39 -0.95
C ILE A 96 -21.55 -14.04 -0.54
N LEU A 97 -21.65 -14.43 0.73
CA LEU A 97 -22.85 -15.06 1.31
C LEU A 97 -24.03 -14.08 1.46
N GLY A 98 -23.76 -12.78 1.44
CA GLY A 98 -24.77 -11.75 1.66
C GLY A 98 -25.28 -11.72 3.09
N LEU A 99 -24.39 -11.85 4.07
CA LEU A 99 -24.69 -11.74 5.49
C LEU A 99 -24.18 -10.40 6.03
N PHE A 100 -25.06 -9.64 6.67
CA PHE A 100 -24.80 -8.27 7.11
C PHE A 100 -24.24 -7.40 5.99
N THR A 101 -24.88 -7.44 4.82
CA THR A 101 -24.32 -6.92 3.57
C THR A 101 -23.85 -5.47 3.70
N ARG A 102 -24.62 -4.59 4.35
CA ARG A 102 -24.24 -3.18 4.52
C ARG A 102 -23.06 -2.98 5.45
N LEU A 103 -22.96 -3.75 6.53
CA LEU A 103 -21.80 -3.74 7.40
C LEU A 103 -20.54 -4.19 6.64
N MET A 104 -20.65 -5.26 5.84
CA MET A 104 -19.53 -5.74 5.03
C MET A 104 -19.14 -4.70 3.97
N SER A 105 -20.11 -3.99 3.39
CA SER A 105 -19.87 -2.88 2.46
C SER A 105 -19.11 -1.71 3.10
N ILE A 106 -19.36 -1.42 4.38
CA ILE A 106 -18.55 -0.46 5.15
C ILE A 106 -17.11 -0.99 5.29
N GLY A 107 -16.94 -2.27 5.58
CA GLY A 107 -15.63 -2.94 5.58
C GLY A 107 -14.88 -2.78 4.25
N VAL A 108 -15.55 -3.09 3.14
CA VAL A 108 -15.02 -2.89 1.77
C VAL A 108 -14.59 -1.44 1.55
N PHE A 109 -15.43 -0.47 1.91
CA PHE A 109 -15.14 0.95 1.74
C PHE A 109 -13.84 1.34 2.45
N PHE A 110 -13.66 0.95 3.72
CA PHE A 110 -12.47 1.31 4.48
C PHE A 110 -11.22 0.52 4.08
N LEU A 111 -11.36 -0.76 3.70
CA LEU A 111 -10.25 -1.53 3.15
C LEU A 111 -9.75 -0.91 1.84
N ALA A 112 -10.67 -0.55 0.93
CA ALA A 112 -10.33 0.14 -0.31
C ALA A 112 -9.72 1.52 -0.07
N LEU A 113 -10.22 2.27 0.91
CA LEU A 113 -9.63 3.56 1.30
C LEU A 113 -8.20 3.41 1.84
N GLY A 114 -7.95 2.39 2.66
CA GLY A 114 -6.60 2.08 3.16
C GLY A 114 -5.61 1.79 2.02
N ILE A 115 -6.03 0.97 1.04
CA ILE A 115 -5.26 0.69 -0.17
C ILE A 115 -5.01 1.99 -0.96
N LEU A 116 -6.05 2.79 -1.22
CA LEU A 116 -5.91 4.04 -1.97
C LEU A 116 -4.91 5.01 -1.32
N LEU A 117 -5.02 5.18 0.00
CA LEU A 117 -4.16 6.11 0.75
C LEU A 117 -2.72 5.59 0.88
N GLY A 118 -2.51 4.28 1.02
CA GLY A 118 -1.18 3.71 1.19
C GLY A 118 -0.46 3.51 -0.14
N SER A 119 -1.12 2.85 -1.08
CA SER A 119 -0.51 2.33 -2.30
C SER A 119 -1.08 2.90 -3.59
N GLY A 120 -1.98 3.90 -3.55
CA GLY A 120 -2.60 4.48 -4.75
C GLY A 120 -1.62 5.14 -5.75
N TRP A 121 -0.35 5.29 -5.39
CA TRP A 121 0.71 5.75 -6.29
C TRP A 121 1.47 4.61 -6.98
N LEU A 122 1.29 3.37 -6.50
CA LEU A 122 1.90 2.17 -7.10
C LEU A 122 1.21 1.82 -8.42
N GLY A 123 1.97 1.13 -9.28
CA GLY A 123 1.55 0.77 -10.62
C GLY A 123 2.63 0.98 -11.67
N THR A 124 3.45 -0.05 -11.95
CA THR A 124 4.57 0.03 -12.91
C THR A 124 4.10 0.19 -14.36
N THR A 125 2.95 -0.40 -14.68
CA THR A 125 2.40 -0.46 -16.05
C THR A 125 1.00 0.13 -16.14
N CYS A 126 0.17 -0.11 -15.12
CA CYS A 126 -1.22 0.31 -15.03
C CYS A 126 -1.45 1.00 -13.68
N LEU A 127 -2.55 1.76 -13.54
CA LEU A 127 -2.93 2.43 -12.29
C LEU A 127 -3.65 1.45 -11.34
N ASP A 128 -3.06 0.28 -11.10
CA ASP A 128 -3.75 -0.89 -10.55
C ASP A 128 -4.25 -0.62 -9.12
N GLU A 129 -3.36 -0.23 -8.21
CA GLU A 129 -3.71 0.03 -6.80
C GLU A 129 -4.68 1.22 -6.66
N TRP A 130 -4.49 2.25 -7.48
CA TRP A 130 -5.39 3.40 -7.51
C TRP A 130 -6.80 2.99 -7.96
N GLN A 131 -6.90 2.24 -9.06
CA GLN A 131 -8.18 1.74 -9.60
C GLN A 131 -8.88 0.83 -8.59
N ILE A 132 -8.16 -0.09 -7.96
CA ILE A 132 -8.68 -0.95 -6.89
C ILE A 132 -9.25 -0.09 -5.75
N GLY A 133 -8.51 0.93 -5.31
CA GLY A 133 -8.93 1.83 -4.25
C GLY A 133 -10.22 2.59 -4.59
N VAL A 134 -10.24 3.34 -5.70
CA VAL A 134 -11.39 4.19 -6.05
C VAL A 134 -12.64 3.38 -6.43
N LEU A 135 -12.47 2.28 -7.17
CA LEU A 135 -13.58 1.40 -7.51
C LEU A 135 -14.10 0.63 -6.29
N GLY A 136 -13.21 0.22 -5.37
CA GLY A 136 -13.59 -0.43 -4.11
C GLY A 136 -14.42 0.51 -3.22
N ILE A 137 -14.02 1.77 -3.08
CA ILE A 137 -14.76 2.81 -2.34
C ILE A 137 -16.15 3.01 -2.96
N ALA A 138 -16.22 3.25 -4.28
CA ALA A 138 -17.48 3.46 -4.98
C ALA A 138 -18.41 2.24 -4.86
N SER A 139 -17.85 1.05 -4.99
CA SER A 139 -18.61 -0.19 -4.92
C SER A 139 -19.09 -0.52 -3.51
N GLY A 140 -18.26 -0.27 -2.48
CA GLY A 140 -18.69 -0.36 -1.09
C GLY A 140 -19.86 0.59 -0.81
N PHE A 141 -19.82 1.81 -1.35
CA PHE A 141 -20.95 2.73 -1.23
C PHE A 141 -22.22 2.23 -1.95
N VAL A 142 -22.09 1.74 -3.19
CA VAL A 142 -23.22 1.18 -3.95
C VAL A 142 -23.84 -0.02 -3.21
N LEU A 143 -23.03 -0.96 -2.74
CA LEU A 143 -23.48 -2.14 -1.99
C LEU A 143 -24.09 -1.78 -0.62
N PHE A 144 -23.62 -0.71 0.01
CA PHE A 144 -24.25 -0.18 1.22
C PHE A 144 -25.67 0.34 0.94
N LEU A 145 -25.86 1.06 -0.17
CA LEU A 145 -27.17 1.59 -0.54
C LEU A 145 -28.13 0.47 -0.98
N SER A 146 -27.67 -0.42 -1.86
CA SER A 146 -28.50 -1.51 -2.41
C SER A 146 -28.82 -2.58 -1.37
N GLY A 147 -27.90 -2.85 -0.43
CA GLY A 147 -27.97 -4.04 0.41
C GLY A 147 -27.95 -5.31 -0.44
N SER A 148 -28.50 -6.41 0.10
CA SER A 148 -28.73 -7.63 -0.66
C SER A 148 -30.21 -7.96 -0.80
N ASP A 149 -30.52 -8.79 -1.79
CA ASP A 149 -31.87 -9.26 -2.06
C ASP A 149 -31.87 -10.79 -2.30
N HIS A 150 -32.23 -11.28 -3.48
CA HIS A 150 -32.14 -12.70 -3.80
C HIS A 150 -30.71 -13.24 -3.68
N TYR A 151 -30.59 -14.54 -3.38
CA TYR A 151 -29.31 -15.23 -3.19
C TYR A 151 -28.47 -14.66 -2.04
N SER A 152 -29.10 -14.30 -0.91
CA SER A 152 -28.40 -13.81 0.27
C SER A 152 -28.90 -14.45 1.57
N LEU A 153 -27.99 -14.61 2.53
CA LEU A 153 -28.35 -15.04 3.88
C LEU A 153 -29.22 -14.00 4.59
N ASP A 154 -28.97 -12.69 4.38
CA ASP A 154 -29.83 -11.64 4.94
C ASP A 154 -31.30 -11.82 4.53
N ARG A 155 -31.57 -12.13 3.25
CA ARG A 155 -32.94 -12.37 2.76
C ARG A 155 -33.55 -13.63 3.35
N ILE A 156 -32.77 -14.70 3.50
CA ILE A 156 -33.24 -15.92 4.16
C ILE A 156 -33.63 -15.63 5.62
N LEU A 157 -32.82 -14.86 6.35
CA LEU A 157 -33.08 -14.46 7.73
C LEU A 157 -34.31 -13.55 7.86
N ILE A 158 -34.51 -12.63 6.91
CA ILE A 158 -35.70 -11.78 6.84
C ILE A 158 -36.95 -12.63 6.57
N ASN A 159 -36.90 -13.53 5.58
CA ASN A 159 -38.05 -14.38 5.22
C ASN A 159 -38.44 -15.33 6.38
N ARG A 160 -37.47 -15.82 7.15
CA ARG A 160 -37.72 -16.62 8.35
C ARG A 160 -38.20 -15.81 9.56
N SER A 161 -38.37 -14.49 9.41
CA SER A 161 -38.85 -13.59 10.47
C SER A 161 -38.06 -13.71 11.79
N VAL A 162 -36.75 -13.91 11.69
CA VAL A 162 -35.88 -14.03 12.87
C VAL A 162 -35.97 -12.76 13.71
N SER A 163 -36.04 -12.88 15.03
CA SER A 163 -36.37 -11.78 15.95
C SER A 163 -35.51 -10.52 15.80
N PHE A 164 -34.23 -10.65 15.42
CA PHE A 164 -33.33 -9.53 15.24
C PHE A 164 -33.48 -8.79 13.91
N THR A 165 -34.05 -9.41 12.87
CA THR A 165 -34.16 -8.78 11.53
C THR A 165 -35.19 -7.65 11.51
N ASN A 166 -36.14 -7.68 12.45
CA ASN A 166 -37.13 -6.62 12.66
C ASN A 166 -36.58 -5.40 13.43
N ARG A 167 -35.32 -5.45 13.88
CA ARG A 167 -34.70 -4.36 14.65
C ARG A 167 -34.14 -3.29 13.72
N LYS A 168 -34.20 -2.03 14.15
CA LYS A 168 -33.69 -0.88 13.37
C LYS A 168 -32.20 -1.00 13.01
N TRP A 169 -31.39 -1.56 13.90
CA TRP A 169 -29.96 -1.74 13.64
C TRP A 169 -29.71 -2.69 12.47
N PHE A 170 -30.52 -3.76 12.34
CA PHE A 170 -30.41 -4.70 11.24
C PHE A 170 -30.82 -4.04 9.92
N ALA A 171 -31.83 -3.17 9.93
CA ALA A 171 -32.20 -2.40 8.74
C ALA A 171 -31.06 -1.47 8.24
N PHE A 172 -30.15 -1.03 9.13
CA PHE A 172 -28.97 -0.24 8.77
C PHE A 172 -27.75 -1.07 8.37
N LEU A 173 -27.49 -2.20 9.05
CA LEU A 173 -26.26 -2.99 8.90
C LEU A 173 -26.43 -4.27 8.08
N GLY A 174 -27.64 -4.83 8.07
CA GLY A 174 -28.05 -5.94 7.21
C GLY A 174 -28.69 -5.44 5.92
N SER A 175 -29.65 -6.21 5.42
CA SER A 175 -30.36 -5.89 4.18
C SER A 175 -31.83 -5.55 4.43
N GLY A 176 -32.55 -5.15 3.38
CA GLY A 176 -33.93 -4.66 3.46
C GLY A 176 -34.04 -3.15 3.36
N ARG A 177 -35.20 -2.58 3.70
CA ARG A 177 -35.49 -1.15 3.50
C ARG A 177 -34.58 -0.27 4.36
N LEU A 178 -33.69 0.47 3.71
CA LEU A 178 -32.80 1.42 4.38
C LEU A 178 -33.66 2.50 5.09
N PRO A 179 -33.55 2.66 6.41
CA PRO A 179 -34.44 3.54 7.19
C PRO A 179 -33.99 5.02 7.12
N VAL A 180 -33.67 5.51 5.92
CA VAL A 180 -33.20 6.87 5.68
C VAL A 180 -34.24 7.62 4.83
N LYS A 181 -34.68 8.79 5.32
CA LYS A 181 -35.50 9.72 4.54
C LYS A 181 -34.63 10.61 3.66
N ASN A 182 -35.18 11.06 2.53
CA ASN A 182 -34.54 11.96 1.57
C ASN A 182 -33.16 11.44 1.14
N THR A 183 -33.14 10.24 0.54
CA THR A 183 -31.90 9.55 0.14
C THR A 183 -31.22 10.21 -1.05
N ALA A 184 -31.97 10.68 -2.06
CA ALA A 184 -31.42 11.26 -3.29
C ALA A 184 -30.33 12.34 -3.06
N PRO A 185 -30.54 13.41 -2.27
CA PRO A 185 -29.50 14.42 -2.05
C PRO A 185 -28.28 13.88 -1.29
N LYS A 186 -28.48 12.92 -0.38
CA LYS A 186 -27.38 12.29 0.37
C LYS A 186 -26.52 11.40 -0.53
N VAL A 187 -27.17 10.66 -1.41
CA VAL A 187 -26.50 9.85 -2.43
C VAL A 187 -25.72 10.75 -3.37
N LEU A 188 -26.32 11.83 -3.87
CA LEU A 188 -25.61 12.80 -4.71
C LEU A 188 -24.39 13.39 -4.00
N ALA A 189 -24.54 13.86 -2.76
CA ALA A 189 -23.44 14.43 -1.99
C ALA A 189 -22.28 13.44 -1.82
N MET A 190 -22.57 12.20 -1.41
CA MET A 190 -21.52 11.19 -1.23
C MET A 190 -20.90 10.77 -2.56
N SER A 191 -21.68 10.65 -3.64
CA SER A 191 -21.15 10.37 -4.98
C SER A 191 -20.22 11.48 -5.47
N LEU A 192 -20.55 12.76 -5.22
CA LEU A 192 -19.66 13.90 -5.52
C LEU A 192 -18.38 13.86 -4.68
N ILE A 193 -18.46 13.46 -3.41
CA ILE A 193 -17.28 13.28 -2.56
C ILE A 193 -16.39 12.17 -3.09
N ILE A 194 -16.94 10.99 -3.42
CA ILE A 194 -16.18 9.87 -3.98
C ILE A 194 -15.56 10.27 -5.31
N PHE A 195 -16.32 10.93 -6.19
CA PHE A 195 -15.80 11.41 -7.47
C PHE A 195 -14.69 12.46 -7.29
N GLY A 196 -14.87 13.42 -6.37
CA GLY A 196 -13.85 14.40 -6.02
C GLY A 196 -12.59 13.75 -5.46
N LEU A 197 -12.72 12.74 -4.60
CA LEU A 197 -11.60 11.94 -4.09
C LEU A 197 -10.86 11.22 -5.23
N THR A 198 -11.59 10.63 -6.18
CA THR A 198 -11.02 10.00 -7.37
C THR A 198 -10.19 10.99 -8.18
N LEU A 199 -10.77 12.16 -8.52
CA LEU A 199 -10.05 13.18 -9.29
C LEU A 199 -8.83 13.73 -8.52
N PHE A 200 -9.00 14.01 -7.22
CA PHE A 200 -7.92 14.50 -6.37
C PHE A 200 -6.76 13.51 -6.30
N THR A 201 -7.04 12.24 -6.01
CA THR A 201 -5.98 11.22 -5.89
C THR A 201 -5.33 10.90 -7.24
N ASN A 202 -6.08 10.93 -8.35
CA ASN A 202 -5.49 10.80 -9.69
C ASN A 202 -4.50 11.94 -9.98
N GLN A 203 -4.88 13.18 -9.61
CA GLN A 203 -3.99 14.33 -9.76
C GLN A 203 -2.78 14.23 -8.83
N TYR A 204 -3.00 13.88 -7.56
CA TYR A 204 -1.95 13.84 -6.54
C TYR A 204 -0.90 12.76 -6.82
N PHE A 205 -1.32 11.55 -7.22
CA PHE A 205 -0.41 10.43 -7.41
C PHE A 205 0.23 10.37 -8.79
N HIS A 206 -0.49 10.79 -9.83
CA HIS A 206 -0.09 10.55 -11.22
C HIS A 206 -0.05 11.81 -12.08
N GLY A 207 -0.56 12.95 -11.60
CA GLY A 207 -0.76 14.15 -12.43
C GLY A 207 -1.80 13.92 -13.53
N GLY A 208 -2.75 12.99 -13.33
CA GLY A 208 -3.62 12.47 -14.38
C GLY A 208 -4.83 13.33 -14.75
N VAL A 209 -4.98 14.55 -14.21
CA VAL A 209 -6.09 15.46 -14.53
C VAL A 209 -5.58 16.72 -15.24
N PHE A 210 -4.57 17.37 -14.67
CA PHE A 210 -3.93 18.57 -15.22
C PHE A 210 -2.40 18.52 -15.06
N GLY A 211 -1.68 19.07 -16.03
CA GLY A 211 -0.21 19.17 -16.00
C GLY A 211 0.50 17.97 -16.62
N THR A 212 1.73 17.69 -16.18
CA THR A 212 2.54 16.60 -16.73
C THR A 212 2.30 15.29 -15.99
N LEU A 213 1.95 14.26 -16.76
CA LEU A 213 1.83 12.90 -16.27
C LEU A 213 3.17 12.41 -15.72
N HIS A 214 3.15 11.77 -14.57
CA HIS A 214 4.33 11.17 -13.96
C HIS A 214 3.97 9.81 -13.37
N ASN A 215 4.96 8.92 -13.31
CA ASN A 215 4.82 7.61 -12.68
C ASN A 215 6.04 7.33 -11.81
N LYS A 216 5.85 7.47 -10.50
CA LYS A 216 6.87 7.24 -9.47
C LYS A 216 7.21 5.76 -9.28
N SER A 217 6.48 4.85 -9.91
CA SER A 217 6.67 3.41 -9.78
C SER A 217 7.55 2.82 -10.89
N VAL A 218 8.05 3.63 -11.84
CA VAL A 218 8.83 3.11 -12.98
C VAL A 218 10.33 3.17 -12.70
N ARG A 219 10.88 4.36 -12.45
CA ARG A 219 12.33 4.57 -12.32
C ARG A 219 12.72 4.63 -10.85
N PRO A 220 13.80 3.94 -10.43
CA PRO A 220 14.27 4.04 -9.06
C PRO A 220 14.72 5.46 -8.75
N LYS A 221 14.46 5.89 -7.52
CA LYS A 221 15.02 7.10 -6.94
C LYS A 221 15.51 6.79 -5.54
N VAL A 222 16.75 7.14 -5.27
CA VAL A 222 17.38 6.99 -3.97
C VAL A 222 17.71 8.38 -3.44
N GLU A 223 17.22 8.66 -2.24
CA GLU A 223 17.56 9.87 -1.50
C GLU A 223 18.74 9.57 -0.59
N ILE A 224 19.75 10.44 -0.66
CA ILE A 224 20.96 10.38 0.16
C ILE A 224 20.89 11.54 1.14
N SER A 225 21.05 11.26 2.44
CA SER A 225 20.90 12.26 3.49
C SER A 225 21.80 11.95 4.69
N ASN A 226 21.85 12.85 5.68
CA ASN A 226 22.58 12.68 6.94
C ASN A 226 24.02 12.18 6.76
N ILE A 227 24.75 12.83 5.85
CA ILE A 227 26.15 12.52 5.62
C ILE A 227 26.95 13.05 6.81
N GLN A 228 27.74 12.19 7.42
CA GLN A 228 28.56 12.49 8.59
C GLN A 228 29.93 11.83 8.44
N GLN A 229 30.98 12.61 8.66
CA GLN A 229 32.34 12.09 8.69
C GLN A 229 32.82 11.96 10.13
N HIS A 230 33.15 10.73 10.53
CA HIS A 230 33.72 10.41 11.84
C HIS A 230 35.12 9.82 11.63
N GLY A 231 36.14 10.67 11.63
CA GLY A 231 37.53 10.27 11.38
C GLY A 231 37.70 9.70 9.97
N ASP A 232 38.08 8.42 9.88
CA ASP A 232 38.24 7.68 8.62
C ASP A 232 36.93 7.04 8.12
N GLN A 233 35.80 7.24 8.78
CA GLN A 233 34.51 6.70 8.31
C GLN A 233 33.61 7.80 7.80
N LEU A 234 33.02 7.58 6.63
CA LEU A 234 31.92 8.36 6.10
C LEU A 234 30.64 7.54 6.25
N SER A 235 29.70 8.07 7.02
CA SER A 235 28.37 7.49 7.18
C SER A 235 27.34 8.33 6.46
N PHE A 236 26.40 7.70 5.78
CA PHE A 236 25.31 8.38 5.09
C PHE A 236 24.07 7.51 5.05
N GLN A 237 22.91 8.16 5.02
CA GLN A 237 21.62 7.49 5.00
C GLN A 237 21.09 7.38 3.57
N LEU A 238 20.65 6.18 3.21
CA LEU A 238 19.97 5.89 1.97
C LEU A 238 18.48 5.62 2.23
N PHE A 239 17.62 6.18 1.39
CA PHE A 239 16.19 5.89 1.37
C PHE A 239 15.69 5.76 -0.07
N ARG A 240 15.19 4.58 -0.45
CA ARG A 240 14.62 4.39 -1.79
C ARG A 240 13.16 4.84 -1.82
N THR A 241 12.87 5.93 -2.53
CA THR A 241 11.54 6.56 -2.53
C THR A 241 10.67 6.22 -3.74
N GLU A 242 11.27 5.80 -4.86
CA GLU A 242 10.57 5.56 -6.13
C GLU A 242 11.10 4.29 -6.84
N GLY A 243 10.39 3.89 -7.89
CA GLY A 243 10.68 2.77 -8.77
C GLY A 243 9.79 1.55 -8.53
N ALA A 244 10.04 0.49 -9.32
CA ALA A 244 9.21 -0.71 -9.30
C ALA A 244 9.22 -1.43 -7.94
N ASP A 245 8.08 -1.95 -7.53
CA ASP A 245 7.87 -2.68 -6.29
C ASP A 245 8.23 -4.18 -6.40
N VAL A 246 8.34 -4.69 -7.63
CA VAL A 246 8.69 -6.08 -7.94
C VAL A 246 10.20 -6.36 -7.95
N TYR A 247 11.04 -5.33 -8.17
CA TYR A 247 12.50 -5.47 -8.21
C TYR A 247 13.22 -4.33 -7.48
N GLY A 248 14.39 -4.65 -6.93
CA GLY A 248 15.28 -3.68 -6.27
C GLY A 248 15.89 -2.68 -7.25
N SER A 249 16.35 -1.55 -6.73
CA SER A 249 17.50 -0.87 -7.36
C SER A 249 18.74 -1.70 -7.04
N PHE A 250 19.64 -1.82 -8.00
CA PHE A 250 20.86 -2.62 -7.89
C PHE A 250 22.04 -1.67 -8.02
N LEU A 251 22.55 -1.26 -6.86
CA LEU A 251 23.66 -0.33 -6.78
C LEU A 251 24.95 -1.06 -7.13
N ILE A 252 25.63 -0.57 -8.16
CA ILE A 252 26.86 -1.15 -8.71
C ILE A 252 28.09 -0.29 -8.48
N ALA A 253 27.94 0.99 -8.09
CA ALA A 253 29.05 1.79 -7.63
C ALA A 253 28.66 2.80 -6.52
N ILE A 254 29.57 2.98 -5.57
CA ILE A 254 29.59 4.11 -4.62
C ILE A 254 30.89 4.87 -4.84
N GLN A 255 30.77 6.12 -5.27
CA GLN A 255 31.89 6.96 -5.68
C GLN A 255 31.97 8.21 -4.83
N ILE A 256 33.18 8.61 -4.50
CA ILE A 256 33.49 9.94 -4.00
C ILE A 256 34.20 10.69 -5.13
N VAL A 257 33.67 11.85 -5.48
CA VAL A 257 34.14 12.68 -6.59
C VAL A 257 34.60 14.02 -6.03
N ASP A 258 35.77 14.48 -6.44
CA ASP A 258 36.30 15.81 -6.06
C ASP A 258 35.59 16.96 -6.81
N GLY A 259 35.88 18.22 -6.46
CA GLY A 259 35.31 19.38 -7.15
C GLY A 259 35.74 19.53 -8.62
N ASN A 260 36.73 18.77 -9.08
CA ASN A 260 37.16 18.72 -10.48
C ASN A 260 36.44 17.63 -11.28
N GLY A 261 35.60 16.82 -10.64
CA GLY A 261 34.88 15.72 -11.28
C GLY A 261 35.67 14.41 -11.35
N HIS A 262 36.82 14.30 -10.67
CA HIS A 262 37.60 13.07 -10.63
C HIS A 262 37.14 12.17 -9.48
N THR A 263 36.96 10.88 -9.79
CA THR A 263 36.65 9.86 -8.79
C THR A 263 37.90 9.59 -7.94
N VAL A 264 37.86 10.03 -6.68
CA VAL A 264 38.94 9.83 -5.69
C VAL A 264 38.77 8.55 -4.88
N LYS A 265 37.54 8.03 -4.82
CA LYS A 265 37.23 6.72 -4.25
C LYS A 265 36.15 6.06 -5.09
N ASP A 266 36.34 4.79 -5.42
CA ASP A 266 35.35 3.99 -6.13
C ASP A 266 35.19 2.66 -5.39
N MET A 267 33.95 2.33 -5.04
CA MET A 267 33.57 0.99 -4.59
C MET A 267 32.79 0.33 -5.71
N ASP A 268 33.40 -0.68 -6.33
CA ASP A 268 32.83 -1.33 -7.50
C ASP A 268 31.76 -2.38 -7.15
N GLN A 269 31.18 -2.97 -8.20
CA GLN A 269 30.12 -3.96 -8.09
C GLN A 269 30.51 -5.18 -7.23
N ASN A 270 31.76 -5.61 -7.27
CA ASN A 270 32.24 -6.78 -6.52
C ASN A 270 32.34 -6.42 -5.03
N GLN A 271 32.89 -5.25 -4.72
CA GLN A 271 32.98 -4.75 -3.36
C GLN A 271 31.59 -4.51 -2.74
N LEU A 272 30.61 -4.06 -3.54
CA LEU A 272 29.23 -3.88 -3.09
C LEU A 272 28.47 -5.20 -2.91
N ALA A 273 28.77 -6.22 -3.72
CA ALA A 273 28.23 -7.56 -3.54
C ALA A 273 28.73 -8.25 -2.26
N GLU A 274 29.91 -7.85 -1.78
CA GLU A 274 30.53 -8.33 -0.54
C GLU A 274 30.50 -7.28 0.58
N PHE A 275 29.61 -6.28 0.48
CA PHE A 275 29.58 -5.17 1.44
C PHE A 275 29.33 -5.68 2.88
N PRO A 276 30.15 -5.30 3.88
CA PRO A 276 30.01 -5.82 5.23
C PRO A 276 28.63 -5.51 5.82
N ALA A 277 27.92 -6.53 6.31
CA ALA A 277 26.59 -6.35 6.89
C ALA A 277 26.60 -5.47 8.16
N GLU A 278 27.70 -5.48 8.92
CA GLU A 278 27.93 -4.57 10.06
C GLU A 278 27.97 -3.09 9.68
N ASN A 279 28.29 -2.78 8.43
CA ASN A 279 28.31 -1.41 7.91
C ASN A 279 26.95 -0.97 7.36
N ILE A 280 25.91 -1.80 7.50
CA ILE A 280 24.54 -1.49 7.07
C ILE A 280 23.60 -1.54 8.27
N ARG A 281 23.13 -0.38 8.70
CA ARG A 281 22.11 -0.28 9.74
C ARG A 281 20.74 -0.03 9.11
N ASN A 282 19.96 -1.09 8.93
CA ASN A 282 18.59 -1.01 8.40
C ASN A 282 17.60 -0.48 9.45
N TYR A 283 16.71 0.41 9.03
CA TYR A 283 15.64 0.96 9.88
C TYR A 283 14.33 0.19 9.81
N TYR A 284 14.04 -0.41 8.65
CA TYR A 284 12.75 -1.03 8.35
C TYR A 284 12.89 -2.51 8.00
N VAL A 285 11.74 -3.19 7.93
CA VAL A 285 11.65 -4.62 7.58
C VAL A 285 12.26 -4.93 6.21
N ALA A 286 12.11 -4.04 5.22
CA ALA A 286 12.76 -4.19 3.93
C ALA A 286 14.22 -3.71 4.03
N LYS A 287 15.15 -4.66 3.88
CA LYS A 287 16.57 -4.44 4.17
C LYS A 287 17.38 -4.15 2.92
N ILE A 288 18.18 -3.09 2.96
CA ILE A 288 19.35 -2.94 2.11
C ILE A 288 20.34 -4.03 2.50
N LYS A 289 20.81 -4.81 1.53
CA LYS A 289 21.71 -5.93 1.76
C LYS A 289 22.58 -6.23 0.55
N PRO A 290 23.76 -6.84 0.74
CA PRO A 290 24.56 -7.33 -0.37
C PRO A 290 23.78 -8.41 -1.13
N GLY A 291 23.77 -8.28 -2.45
CA GLY A 291 23.28 -9.27 -3.39
C GLY A 291 24.44 -9.98 -4.08
N LYS A 292 24.13 -10.91 -4.99
CA LYS A 292 25.15 -11.69 -5.70
C LYS A 292 26.11 -10.82 -6.53
N HIS A 293 25.63 -9.68 -7.03
CA HIS A 293 26.33 -8.84 -7.99
C HIS A 293 26.07 -7.35 -7.76
N SER A 294 25.65 -6.92 -6.58
CA SER A 294 25.34 -5.51 -6.29
C SER A 294 24.90 -5.35 -4.85
N LEU A 295 24.82 -4.12 -4.37
CA LEU A 295 24.04 -3.81 -3.18
C LEU A 295 22.57 -3.64 -3.57
N ILE A 296 21.67 -4.42 -2.99
CA ILE A 296 20.24 -4.42 -3.30
C ILE A 296 19.54 -3.37 -2.45
N LEU A 297 18.78 -2.48 -3.09
CA LEU A 297 17.96 -1.45 -2.44
C LEU A 297 16.46 -1.71 -2.74
N PRO A 298 15.73 -2.43 -1.87
CA PRO A 298 14.29 -2.62 -2.01
C PRO A 298 13.51 -1.31 -1.91
N LEU A 299 12.29 -1.26 -2.46
CA LEU A 299 11.47 -0.05 -2.42
C LEU A 299 11.07 0.29 -0.98
N GLY A 300 11.20 1.56 -0.61
CA GLY A 300 10.97 2.02 0.75
C GLY A 300 12.03 1.57 1.76
N ALA A 301 13.07 0.84 1.35
CA ALA A 301 14.14 0.45 2.26
C ALA A 301 14.94 1.69 2.69
N LYS A 302 15.28 1.74 3.98
CA LYS A 302 16.03 2.83 4.60
C LYS A 302 17.15 2.26 5.46
N ALA A 303 18.38 2.71 5.25
CA ALA A 303 19.53 2.28 6.04
C ALA A 303 20.59 3.38 6.14
N ASP A 304 21.36 3.36 7.23
CA ASP A 304 22.65 4.05 7.28
C ASP A 304 23.72 3.09 6.76
N LEU A 305 24.57 3.60 5.88
CA LEU A 305 25.74 2.91 5.36
C LEU A 305 26.99 3.62 5.85
N SER A 306 28.01 2.84 6.20
CA SER A 306 29.32 3.37 6.60
C SER A 306 30.42 2.84 5.68
N ILE A 307 31.22 3.73 5.13
CA ILE A 307 32.37 3.39 4.28
C ILE A 307 33.65 3.97 4.89
N SER A 308 34.76 3.23 4.82
CA SER A 308 36.08 3.76 5.16
C SER A 308 36.51 4.76 4.09
N LEU A 309 37.22 5.81 4.47
CA LEU A 309 37.83 6.81 3.60
C LEU A 309 39.27 6.42 3.25
N SER A 310 39.89 5.54 4.01
CA SER A 310 41.24 5.02 3.75
C SER A 310 42.27 6.16 3.68
N GLY A 311 42.13 7.16 4.55
CA GLY A 311 43.00 8.33 4.64
C GLY A 311 42.70 9.45 3.64
N LEU A 312 41.60 9.36 2.87
CA LEU A 312 41.20 10.43 1.94
C LEU A 312 40.72 11.68 2.71
N PRO A 313 41.38 12.84 2.54
CA PRO A 313 40.88 14.09 3.09
C PRO A 313 39.68 14.54 2.25
N ILE A 314 38.50 14.58 2.86
CA ILE A 314 37.30 15.13 2.22
C ILE A 314 37.35 16.65 2.32
N GLY A 315 37.24 17.33 1.17
CA GLY A 315 37.07 18.77 1.08
C GLY A 315 35.58 19.16 0.96
N ASP A 316 35.31 20.46 1.11
CA ASP A 316 33.94 21.04 1.07
C ASP A 316 33.26 20.90 -0.32
N ASP A 317 34.03 20.59 -1.35
CA ASP A 317 33.61 20.46 -2.75
C ASP A 317 33.36 19.01 -3.19
N TYR A 318 33.49 18.04 -2.27
CA TYR A 318 33.38 16.63 -2.60
C TYR A 318 31.92 16.20 -2.70
N MET A 319 31.65 15.29 -3.63
CA MET A 319 30.33 14.73 -3.90
C MET A 319 30.33 13.22 -3.66
N LEU A 320 29.31 12.73 -2.95
CA LEU A 320 28.99 11.32 -2.89
C LEU A 320 28.06 11.00 -4.06
N LYS A 321 28.47 10.06 -4.91
CA LYS A 321 27.77 9.62 -6.11
C LYS A 321 27.45 8.12 -6.03
N LEU A 322 26.22 7.77 -6.34
CA LEU A 322 25.71 6.41 -6.39
C LEU A 322 25.32 6.06 -7.82
N VAL A 323 25.65 4.85 -8.28
CA VAL A 323 25.34 4.39 -9.64
C VAL A 323 24.55 3.09 -9.60
N ASP A 324 23.35 3.12 -10.17
CA ASP A 324 22.50 1.95 -10.38
C ASP A 324 22.87 1.22 -11.68
N ILE A 325 22.57 -0.07 -11.75
CA ILE A 325 22.84 -0.90 -12.94
C ILE A 325 22.14 -0.41 -14.22
N SER A 326 21.06 0.36 -14.09
CA SER A 326 20.39 1.03 -15.21
C SER A 326 21.14 2.26 -15.76
N GLY A 327 22.24 2.67 -15.11
CA GLY A 327 23.00 3.88 -15.43
C GLY A 327 22.45 5.15 -14.79
N ILE A 328 21.43 5.05 -13.93
CA ILE A 328 20.94 6.20 -13.15
C ILE A 328 21.98 6.56 -12.07
N GLU A 329 22.21 7.85 -11.91
CA GLU A 329 23.16 8.38 -10.95
C GLU A 329 22.45 9.28 -9.93
N TRP A 330 22.81 9.15 -8.65
CA TRP A 330 22.35 10.04 -7.58
C TRP A 330 23.56 10.64 -6.87
N SER A 331 23.64 11.97 -6.82
CA SER A 331 24.79 12.68 -6.26
C SER A 331 24.37 13.74 -5.24
N VAL A 332 25.12 13.85 -4.15
CA VAL A 332 24.92 14.85 -3.10
C VAL A 332 26.26 15.36 -2.57
N PRO A 333 26.35 16.64 -2.16
CA PRO A 333 27.58 17.18 -1.56
C PRO A 333 27.83 16.56 -0.20
N ILE A 334 29.08 16.19 0.07
CA ILE A 334 29.57 15.80 1.39
C ILE A 334 29.86 17.11 2.12
N LYS A 335 29.02 17.46 3.09
CA LYS A 335 29.15 18.70 3.87
C LYS A 335 29.66 18.42 5.28
#